data_AF-A0A7J4SZL1-F1
#
_entry.id   AF-A0A7J4SZL1-F1
#
_cell.length_a   1.000
_cell.length_b   1.000
_cell.length_c   1.000
_cell.angle_alpha   90.00
_cell.angle_beta   90.00
_cell.angle_gamma   90.00
#
_symmetry.space_group_name_H-M   'P 1'
#
loop_
_entity.id
_entity.type
_entity.pdbx_description
1 polymer ?
#
loop_
_entity_poly.entity_id
_entity_poly.type
_entity_poly.pdbx_seq_one_letter_code
_entity_poly.pdbx_strand_id
1 'polypeptide(L)'
;MRKEGMTRDWNGADQLIMYAIVGLVSVSMLSLGAYVVMSASEADPSTESATEAWIDPVVEIEDENHSHTDLLAHRLSTSNMQLIDYHNLNCDGNVAPPAELDNVAGRPCFPEYKNVGPTPGDSSEIAIEGNFMEDCVKHPDGTGGCYAYVSSYNQFEILDISEPNNIVLLSTYYAEVGRMIDIKVTPDNNWVLVNHELTNSDLDPIPQDDDANSGANRLDVIDVSDKNGPIKVAEWNNPPAGFHNQDLHVDCDWENAPVIYAQEECHLFLYGADPYPEMVEGDSGTFYKGTQVFYVPLGFESWRPDINDEDQNVSREIIRWGGYSPEPETTCGGSIFNHDNVFHIHPITGQALLYISYWDAGLRIVDVSEPPAIPDPEGISWPQDNEVGRWLGCPSANDGWYGPDGGGHANMTPDVWGGSSGAQNGNGWIHYAVPYEHLLCNGAAEFDPVETWDAECGTGPEDPVYGINWRHLT
;
A
#
# COMPACT_ATOMS: atom_id res chain seq x y z
N MET A 1 -55.22 -64.70 -22.94
CA MET A 1 -55.02 -63.24 -22.97
C MET A 1 -53.57 -62.99 -23.32
N ARG A 2 -53.32 -62.29 -24.43
CA ARG A 2 -52.00 -62.14 -25.08
C ARG A 2 -51.15 -61.10 -24.32
N LYS A 3 -49.86 -61.40 -24.15
CA LYS A 3 -48.82 -60.44 -23.73
C LYS A 3 -48.58 -59.46 -24.89
N GLU A 4 -48.84 -58.18 -24.69
CA GLU A 4 -48.34 -57.11 -25.57
C GLU A 4 -46.98 -56.66 -25.04
N GLY A 5 -45.95 -56.91 -25.85
CA GLY A 5 -44.58 -56.48 -25.58
C GLY A 5 -44.42 -55.00 -25.93
N MET A 6 -43.84 -54.25 -25.01
CA MET A 6 -43.41 -52.88 -25.21
C MET A 6 -42.21 -52.88 -26.19
N THR A 7 -42.46 -52.70 -27.48
CA THR A 7 -41.39 -52.43 -28.46
C THR A 7 -40.95 -50.98 -28.27
N ARG A 8 -39.87 -50.81 -27.52
CA ARG A 8 -39.11 -49.55 -27.42
C ARG A 8 -38.61 -49.23 -28.83
N ASP A 9 -39.02 -48.11 -29.42
CA ASP A 9 -38.60 -47.71 -30.76
C ASP A 9 -37.18 -47.15 -30.71
N TRP A 10 -36.20 -48.04 -30.84
CA TRP A 10 -34.77 -47.75 -30.77
C TRP A 10 -34.31 -46.77 -31.86
N ASN A 11 -35.04 -46.64 -32.97
CA ASN A 11 -34.61 -45.82 -34.10
C ASN A 11 -34.73 -44.31 -33.84
N GLY A 12 -35.73 -43.85 -33.08
CA GLY A 12 -35.93 -42.41 -32.83
C GLY A 12 -34.96 -41.82 -31.80
N ALA A 13 -34.69 -42.55 -30.72
CA ALA A 13 -33.76 -42.13 -29.68
C ALA A 13 -32.31 -42.16 -30.17
N ASP A 14 -31.93 -43.20 -30.93
CA ASP A 14 -30.59 -43.31 -31.50
C ASP A 14 -30.34 -42.24 -32.58
N GLN A 15 -31.37 -41.87 -33.36
CA GLN A 15 -31.28 -40.74 -34.30
C GLN A 15 -31.09 -39.40 -33.60
N LEU A 16 -31.81 -39.13 -32.51
CA LEU A 16 -31.66 -37.92 -31.71
C LEU A 16 -30.26 -37.81 -31.07
N ILE A 17 -29.74 -38.92 -30.54
CA ILE A 17 -28.38 -38.98 -29.99
C ILE A 17 -27.34 -38.77 -31.11
N MET A 18 -27.54 -39.37 -32.28
CA MET A 18 -26.65 -39.15 -33.43
C MET A 18 -26.67 -37.71 -33.92
N TYR A 19 -27.82 -37.05 -33.99
CA TYR A 19 -27.89 -35.63 -34.35
C TYR A 19 -27.24 -34.73 -33.29
N ALA A 20 -27.37 -35.06 -32.00
CA ALA A 20 -26.71 -34.33 -30.92
C ALA A 20 -25.18 -34.50 -30.97
N ILE A 21 -24.68 -35.71 -31.22
CA ILE A 21 -23.24 -35.98 -31.36
C ILE A 21 -22.68 -35.29 -32.61
N VAL A 22 -23.37 -35.37 -33.75
CA VAL A 22 -22.95 -34.69 -34.98
C VAL A 22 -22.98 -33.17 -34.78
N GLY A 23 -23.98 -32.63 -34.08
CA GLY A 23 -24.06 -31.22 -33.71
C GLY A 23 -22.89 -30.78 -32.83
N LEU A 24 -22.58 -31.53 -31.77
CA LEU A 24 -21.47 -31.24 -30.86
C LEU A 24 -20.10 -31.34 -31.55
N VAL A 25 -19.90 -32.34 -32.41
CA VAL A 25 -18.66 -32.48 -33.20
C VAL A 25 -18.55 -31.35 -34.24
N SER A 26 -19.66 -30.93 -34.84
CA SER A 26 -19.66 -29.81 -35.79
C SER A 26 -19.33 -28.49 -35.10
N VAL A 27 -19.89 -28.24 -33.90
CA VAL A 27 -19.57 -27.08 -33.08
C VAL A 27 -18.10 -27.13 -32.64
N SER A 28 -17.61 -28.28 -32.16
CA SER A 28 -16.20 -28.48 -31.80
C SER A 28 -15.25 -28.21 -32.97
N MET A 29 -15.57 -28.66 -34.18
CA MET A 29 -14.75 -28.41 -35.38
C MET A 29 -14.82 -26.95 -35.85
N LEU A 30 -15.96 -26.28 -35.69
CA LEU A 30 -16.09 -24.85 -35.93
C LEU A 30 -15.30 -24.03 -34.90
N SER A 31 -15.31 -24.43 -33.63
CA SER A 31 -14.49 -23.82 -32.57
C SER A 31 -13.00 -24.03 -32.83
N LEU A 32 -12.60 -25.21 -33.29
CA LEU A 32 -11.21 -25.50 -33.66
C LEU A 32 -10.78 -24.70 -34.90
N GLY A 33 -11.66 -24.55 -35.89
CA GLY A 33 -11.43 -23.70 -37.06
C GLY A 33 -11.34 -22.22 -36.69
N ALA A 34 -12.18 -21.73 -35.79
CA ALA A 34 -12.12 -20.37 -35.25
C ALA A 34 -10.83 -20.15 -34.45
N TYR A 35 -10.42 -21.11 -33.62
CA TYR A 35 -9.14 -21.08 -32.90
C TYR A 35 -7.95 -21.04 -33.85
N VAL A 36 -7.95 -21.86 -34.91
CA VAL A 36 -6.87 -21.87 -35.92
C VAL A 36 -6.88 -20.60 -36.78
N VAL A 37 -8.04 -20.00 -37.07
CA VAL A 37 -8.12 -18.72 -37.80
C VAL A 37 -7.68 -17.56 -36.91
N MET A 38 -8.04 -17.56 -35.62
CA MET A 38 -7.56 -16.58 -34.65
C MET A 38 -6.05 -16.73 -34.38
N SER A 39 -5.54 -17.96 -34.32
CA SER A 39 -4.10 -18.23 -34.18
C SER A 39 -3.32 -17.96 -35.47
N ALA A 40 -3.96 -18.07 -36.64
CA ALA A 40 -3.34 -17.77 -37.93
C ALA A 40 -3.36 -16.26 -38.27
N SER A 41 -4.25 -15.47 -37.64
CA SER A 41 -4.23 -14.01 -37.72
C SER A 41 -3.14 -13.36 -36.86
N GLU A 42 -2.43 -14.12 -36.03
CA GLU A 42 -1.25 -13.66 -35.28
C GLU A 42 0.07 -13.79 -36.06
N ALA A 43 0.03 -14.23 -37.32
CA ALA A 43 1.20 -14.25 -38.18
C ALA A 43 1.24 -13.02 -39.09
N ASP A 44 1.63 -11.86 -38.53
CA ASP A 44 2.05 -10.70 -39.33
C ASP A 44 3.55 -10.84 -39.64
N PRO A 45 3.95 -11.02 -40.92
CA PRO A 45 5.35 -11.09 -41.29
C PRO A 45 5.85 -9.66 -41.52
N SER A 46 6.73 -9.21 -40.62
CA SER A 46 7.60 -8.03 -40.70
C SER A 46 7.21 -6.85 -39.80
N THR A 47 7.75 -6.83 -38.59
CA THR A 47 8.96 -6.07 -38.28
C THR A 47 9.45 -6.58 -36.92
N GLU A 48 10.68 -7.10 -36.85
CA GLU A 48 11.39 -7.23 -35.56
C GLU A 48 11.64 -5.81 -35.04
N SER A 49 10.61 -5.18 -34.49
CA SER A 49 10.81 -4.33 -33.33
C SER A 49 11.23 -5.28 -32.24
N ALA A 50 12.44 -5.14 -31.74
CA ALA A 50 12.81 -5.71 -30.45
C ALA A 50 11.83 -5.13 -29.42
N THR A 51 10.69 -5.79 -29.23
CA THR A 51 10.03 -5.79 -27.94
C THR A 51 11.09 -6.36 -27.03
N GLU A 52 11.80 -5.47 -26.32
CA GLU A 52 12.53 -5.85 -25.13
C GLU A 52 11.50 -6.59 -24.28
N ALA A 53 11.52 -7.92 -24.35
CA ALA A 53 10.81 -8.74 -23.40
C ALA A 53 11.27 -8.22 -22.05
N TRP A 54 10.34 -7.73 -21.24
CA TRP A 54 10.66 -7.26 -19.90
C TRP A 54 11.36 -8.42 -19.20
N ILE A 55 12.66 -8.29 -19.06
CA ILE A 55 13.52 -9.28 -18.45
C ILE A 55 13.53 -8.87 -17.00
N ASP A 56 12.98 -9.72 -16.14
CA ASP A 56 13.11 -9.54 -14.71
C ASP A 56 14.61 -9.38 -14.36
N PRO A 57 15.01 -8.25 -13.74
CA PRO A 57 16.38 -8.03 -13.28
C PRO A 57 16.91 -9.12 -12.37
N VAL A 58 15.99 -9.77 -11.67
CA VAL A 58 16.20 -10.73 -10.60
C VAL A 58 15.32 -11.95 -10.89
N VAL A 59 15.44 -12.54 -12.09
CA VAL A 59 15.02 -13.95 -12.22
C VAL A 59 15.81 -14.70 -11.16
N GLU A 60 15.15 -15.36 -10.22
CA GLU A 60 15.79 -16.13 -9.17
C GLU A 60 16.74 -17.16 -9.80
N ILE A 61 18.03 -16.82 -9.86
CA ILE A 61 19.07 -17.73 -10.37
C ILE A 61 19.43 -18.60 -9.18
N GLU A 62 18.61 -19.61 -8.89
CA GLU A 62 18.93 -20.62 -7.88
C GLU A 62 19.95 -21.64 -8.42
N ASP A 63 21.13 -21.17 -8.81
CA ASP A 63 22.27 -22.06 -9.05
C ASP A 63 23.38 -21.82 -8.03
N GLU A 64 24.23 -22.82 -7.81
CA GLU A 64 25.32 -22.78 -6.82
C GLU A 64 26.32 -21.63 -7.04
N ASN A 65 26.24 -20.89 -8.16
CA ASN A 65 27.14 -19.81 -8.52
C ASN A 65 26.52 -18.40 -8.41
N HIS A 66 25.21 -18.27 -8.13
CA HIS A 66 24.61 -16.97 -7.87
C HIS A 66 24.89 -16.52 -6.43
N SER A 67 25.47 -15.34 -6.26
CA SER A 67 25.74 -14.78 -4.94
C SER A 67 25.22 -13.36 -4.84
N HIS A 68 24.41 -13.11 -3.82
CA HIS A 68 23.87 -11.79 -3.51
C HIS A 68 24.95 -10.84 -2.95
N THR A 69 26.19 -11.31 -2.81
CA THR A 69 27.37 -10.51 -2.44
C THR A 69 28.12 -9.91 -3.63
N ASP A 70 27.72 -10.27 -4.87
CA ASP A 70 28.26 -9.71 -6.10
C ASP A 70 27.14 -9.08 -6.93
N LEU A 71 27.00 -7.75 -6.82
CA LEU A 71 26.02 -6.97 -7.57
C LEU A 71 26.13 -7.18 -9.08
N LEU A 72 27.33 -7.42 -9.62
CA LEU A 72 27.54 -7.61 -11.06
C LEU A 72 27.08 -8.99 -11.55
N ALA A 73 26.76 -9.91 -10.63
CA ALA A 73 26.13 -11.18 -10.98
C ALA A 73 24.63 -11.02 -11.35
N HIS A 74 24.01 -9.86 -11.08
CA HIS A 74 22.62 -9.57 -11.46
C HIS A 74 22.51 -9.06 -12.91
N ARG A 75 21.46 -9.53 -13.61
CA ARG A 75 21.30 -9.35 -15.06
C ARG A 75 21.12 -7.90 -15.51
N LEU A 76 20.50 -7.05 -14.69
CA LEU A 76 20.37 -5.61 -14.95
C LEU A 76 21.31 -4.75 -14.10
N SER A 77 22.42 -5.32 -13.61
CA SER A 77 23.45 -4.51 -12.97
C SER A 77 23.96 -3.45 -13.93
N THR A 78 24.16 -2.23 -13.42
CA THR A 78 24.68 -1.10 -14.18
C THR A 78 26.00 -0.66 -13.57
N SER A 79 26.92 -0.14 -14.39
CA SER A 79 28.23 0.32 -13.91
C SER A 79 28.17 1.57 -13.03
N ASN A 80 27.00 2.21 -12.92
CA ASN A 80 26.75 3.35 -12.05
C ASN A 80 26.19 2.96 -10.67
N MET A 81 26.13 1.67 -10.34
CA MET A 81 25.81 1.18 -8.99
C MET A 81 27.05 0.59 -8.33
N GLN A 82 27.18 0.81 -7.03
CA GLN A 82 28.23 0.23 -6.20
C GLN A 82 27.59 -0.45 -5.00
N LEU A 83 27.87 -1.74 -4.80
CA LEU A 83 27.53 -2.44 -3.56
C LEU A 83 28.40 -1.88 -2.43
N ILE A 84 27.77 -1.28 -1.42
CA ILE A 84 28.44 -0.66 -0.28
C ILE A 84 28.55 -1.65 0.89
N ASP A 85 27.47 -2.38 1.18
CA ASP A 85 27.42 -3.45 2.16
C ASP A 85 26.34 -4.47 1.76
N TYR A 86 26.37 -5.65 2.37
CA TYR A 86 25.36 -6.70 2.25
C TYR A 86 25.02 -7.23 3.64
N HIS A 87 23.72 -7.45 3.87
CA HIS A 87 23.20 -8.12 5.05
C HIS A 87 22.16 -9.15 4.60
N ASN A 88 22.26 -10.38 5.08
CA ASN A 88 21.35 -11.49 4.74
C ASN A 88 20.11 -11.56 5.65
N LEU A 89 19.77 -10.46 6.33
CA LEU A 89 18.65 -10.33 7.28
C LEU A 89 18.55 -11.43 8.36
N ASN A 90 19.64 -12.15 8.68
CA ASN A 90 19.66 -13.17 9.72
C ASN A 90 20.08 -12.61 11.08
N CYS A 91 19.21 -12.76 12.07
CA CYS A 91 19.38 -12.20 13.41
C CYS A 91 20.18 -13.11 14.35
N ASP A 92 19.76 -14.37 14.48
CA ASP A 92 20.24 -15.30 15.51
C ASP A 92 20.49 -16.73 14.97
N GLY A 93 20.52 -16.89 13.64
CA GLY A 93 20.69 -18.18 12.98
C GLY A 93 19.38 -18.92 12.71
N ASN A 94 18.23 -18.39 13.15
CA ASN A 94 16.92 -19.00 12.94
C ASN A 94 16.09 -18.18 11.94
N VAL A 95 15.23 -18.86 11.18
CA VAL A 95 14.29 -18.24 10.22
C VAL A 95 12.90 -18.02 10.82
N ALA A 96 12.66 -18.54 12.02
CA ALA A 96 11.37 -18.49 12.71
C ALA A 96 11.59 -18.57 14.23
N PRO A 97 10.66 -18.05 15.04
CA PRO A 97 10.72 -18.19 16.48
C PRO A 97 10.57 -19.67 16.90
N PRO A 98 11.30 -20.16 17.93
CA PRO A 98 11.03 -21.46 18.53
C PRO A 98 9.58 -21.56 19.00
N ALA A 99 8.95 -22.71 18.77
CA ALA A 99 7.56 -22.99 19.15
C ALA A 99 7.25 -22.86 20.66
N GLU A 100 8.28 -22.72 21.49
CA GLU A 100 8.18 -22.57 22.95
C GLU A 100 8.11 -21.10 23.39
N LEU A 101 8.40 -20.15 22.48
CA LEU A 101 8.33 -18.71 22.72
C LEU A 101 6.99 -18.21 22.17
N ASP A 102 5.98 -18.22 23.05
CA ASP A 102 4.65 -17.63 22.84
C ASP A 102 4.69 -16.10 22.68
N ASN A 103 5.87 -15.49 22.86
CA ASN A 103 6.06 -14.07 22.60
C ASN A 103 6.70 -13.85 21.22
N VAL A 104 5.91 -13.28 20.32
CA VAL A 104 6.39 -12.61 19.10
C VAL A 104 7.23 -11.35 19.36
N ALA A 105 7.48 -11.03 20.64
CA ALA A 105 8.38 -9.96 21.05
C ALA A 105 9.74 -10.14 20.37
N GLY A 106 10.28 -9.04 19.84
CA GLY A 106 11.47 -9.15 19.04
C GLY A 106 12.70 -9.52 19.85
N ARG A 107 13.72 -9.95 19.13
CA ARG A 107 14.93 -10.53 19.70
C ARG A 107 16.15 -9.75 19.31
N PRO A 108 17.11 -9.57 20.23
CA PRO A 108 18.39 -8.97 19.89
C PRO A 108 19.16 -9.87 18.93
N CYS A 109 19.82 -9.28 17.94
CA CYS A 109 20.62 -9.99 16.96
C CYS A 109 22.10 -10.03 17.34
N PHE A 110 22.81 -11.00 16.75
CA PHE A 110 24.23 -11.21 17.04
C PHE A 110 25.09 -11.01 15.78
N PRO A 111 26.16 -10.19 15.85
CA PRO A 111 26.99 -9.87 14.69
C PRO A 111 27.61 -11.07 13.98
N GLU A 112 27.81 -12.21 14.67
CA GLU A 112 28.31 -13.45 14.07
C GLU A 112 27.39 -14.05 12.99
N TYR A 113 26.12 -13.65 12.92
CA TYR A 113 25.17 -14.12 11.91
C TYR A 113 25.08 -13.22 10.68
N LYS A 114 25.73 -12.04 10.70
CA LYS A 114 25.83 -11.18 9.51
C LYS A 114 26.51 -11.94 8.38
N ASN A 115 25.81 -12.06 7.26
CA ASN A 115 26.24 -12.75 6.04
C ASN A 115 26.49 -14.25 6.23
N VAL A 116 25.87 -14.83 7.26
CA VAL A 116 25.87 -16.27 7.53
C VAL A 116 24.44 -16.76 7.39
N GLY A 117 24.23 -17.68 6.44
CA GLY A 117 22.93 -18.30 6.24
C GLY A 117 22.38 -18.96 7.52
N PRO A 118 21.05 -19.18 7.61
CA PRO A 118 20.07 -18.95 6.54
C PRO A 118 19.78 -17.47 6.29
N THR A 119 19.19 -17.13 5.14
CA THR A 119 18.55 -15.83 4.91
C THR A 119 17.07 -16.01 5.26
N PRO A 120 16.53 -15.29 6.25
CA PRO A 120 15.09 -15.30 6.53
C PRO A 120 14.30 -14.62 5.41
N GLY A 121 13.00 -14.98 5.32
CA GLY A 121 12.09 -14.47 4.31
C GLY A 121 11.80 -15.48 3.20
N ASP A 122 10.57 -15.42 2.68
CA ASP A 122 10.16 -16.09 1.44
C ASP A 122 10.20 -15.07 0.28
N SER A 123 10.07 -15.54 -0.96
CA SER A 123 10.15 -14.79 -2.22
C SER A 123 8.99 -13.80 -2.47
N SER A 124 8.59 -13.06 -1.44
CA SER A 124 7.38 -12.25 -1.40
C SER A 124 7.63 -10.75 -1.30
N GLU A 125 6.58 -10.00 -0.98
CA GLU A 125 6.54 -8.55 -0.87
C GLU A 125 7.46 -8.02 0.24
N ILE A 126 8.23 -6.98 -0.09
CA ILE A 126 9.19 -6.32 0.79
C ILE A 126 8.85 -4.83 0.80
N ALA A 127 8.64 -4.28 1.98
CA ALA A 127 8.53 -2.84 2.22
C ALA A 127 9.76 -2.39 3.03
N ILE A 128 10.25 -1.19 2.72
CA ILE A 128 11.40 -0.59 3.41
C ILE A 128 11.00 0.81 3.86
N GLU A 129 11.13 1.04 5.16
CA GLU A 129 10.81 2.30 5.81
C GLU A 129 11.97 2.77 6.71
N GLY A 130 11.95 4.04 7.08
CA GLY A 130 12.88 4.59 8.07
C GLY A 130 13.47 5.94 7.67
N ASN A 131 14.49 6.34 8.42
CA ASN A 131 15.09 7.66 8.28
C ASN A 131 16.37 7.59 7.46
N PHE A 132 16.30 8.11 6.23
CA PHE A 132 17.42 8.12 5.29
C PHE A 132 17.96 9.53 5.09
N MET A 133 19.22 9.63 4.68
CA MET A 133 19.83 10.89 4.26
C MET A 133 19.67 12.04 5.28
N GLU A 134 18.83 13.03 5.00
CA GLU A 134 18.63 14.20 5.86
C GLU A 134 17.76 13.92 7.09
N ASP A 135 16.95 12.87 7.06
CA ASP A 135 16.13 12.44 8.20
C ASP A 135 16.89 11.56 9.19
N CYS A 136 18.07 11.06 8.78
CA CYS A 136 19.01 10.28 9.60
C CYS A 136 19.71 11.22 10.62
N VAL A 137 18.91 11.74 11.56
CA VAL A 137 19.33 12.68 12.61
C VAL A 137 18.88 12.14 13.95
N LYS A 138 19.82 12.04 14.89
CA LYS A 138 19.51 11.72 16.28
C LYS A 138 19.30 12.99 17.08
N HIS A 139 18.11 13.15 17.64
CA HIS A 139 17.74 14.33 18.41
C HIS A 139 18.23 14.24 19.88
N PRO A 140 18.37 15.38 20.59
CA PRO A 140 18.87 15.40 21.98
C PRO A 140 17.99 14.66 23.00
N ASP A 141 16.71 14.52 22.71
CA ASP A 141 15.74 13.75 23.51
C ASP A 141 15.87 12.23 23.30
N GLY A 142 16.71 11.80 22.37
CA GLY A 142 16.96 10.40 22.04
C GLY A 142 16.14 9.86 20.87
N THR A 143 15.22 10.65 20.31
CA THR A 143 14.38 10.30 19.15
C THR A 143 15.15 10.41 17.82
N GLY A 144 14.54 9.89 16.75
CA GLY A 144 15.12 9.85 15.41
C GLY A 144 16.21 8.79 15.30
N GLY A 145 17.28 9.10 14.58
CA GLY A 145 18.37 8.18 14.29
C GLY A 145 18.33 7.65 12.86
N CYS A 146 19.27 6.75 12.56
CA CYS A 146 19.49 6.22 11.22
C CYS A 146 19.13 4.74 11.25
N TYR A 147 17.84 4.47 11.09
CA TYR A 147 17.29 3.12 11.14
C TYR A 147 16.57 2.81 9.83
N ALA A 148 16.69 1.57 9.38
CA ALA A 148 15.86 1.02 8.32
C ALA A 148 15.05 -0.15 8.88
N TYR A 149 13.79 -0.21 8.49
CA TYR A 149 12.85 -1.25 8.82
C TYR A 149 12.50 -1.97 7.54
N VAL A 150 12.67 -3.28 7.51
CA VAL A 150 12.47 -4.08 6.29
C VAL A 150 11.45 -5.15 6.63
N SER A 151 10.32 -5.20 5.92
CA SER A 151 9.42 -6.35 6.02
C SER A 151 9.91 -7.48 5.12
N SER A 152 9.88 -8.71 5.65
CA SER A 152 10.30 -9.90 4.92
C SER A 152 9.23 -11.00 5.08
N TYR A 153 8.00 -10.67 4.67
CA TYR A 153 6.83 -11.55 4.68
C TYR A 153 6.26 -11.87 6.07
N ASN A 154 6.92 -12.68 6.91
CA ASN A 154 6.38 -13.10 8.23
C ASN A 154 7.07 -12.41 9.42
N GLN A 155 7.87 -11.39 9.14
CA GLN A 155 8.65 -10.67 10.11
C GLN A 155 9.07 -9.32 9.53
N PHE A 156 9.53 -8.43 10.40
CA PHE A 156 10.30 -7.27 9.97
C PHE A 156 11.60 -7.16 10.77
N GLU A 157 12.61 -6.64 10.11
CA GLU A 157 13.95 -6.38 10.63
C GLU A 157 14.13 -4.91 11.00
N ILE A 158 14.85 -4.65 12.09
CA ILE A 158 15.32 -3.30 12.46
C ILE A 158 16.83 -3.24 12.26
N LEU A 159 17.28 -2.40 11.33
CA LEU A 159 18.68 -2.22 10.94
C LEU A 159 19.18 -0.85 11.41
N ASP A 160 20.36 -0.81 12.04
CA ASP A 160 21.16 0.42 12.18
C ASP A 160 21.92 0.67 10.87
N ILE A 161 21.61 1.79 10.24
CA ILE A 161 22.21 2.25 8.97
C ILE A 161 23.04 3.52 9.15
N SER A 162 23.40 3.88 10.39
CA SER A 162 24.23 5.06 10.68
C SER A 162 25.62 5.00 10.03
N GLU A 163 26.13 3.80 9.77
CA GLU A 163 27.30 3.53 8.95
C GLU A 163 26.88 2.72 7.72
N PRO A 164 26.59 3.35 6.55
CA PRO A 164 26.06 2.65 5.37
C PRO A 164 26.94 1.51 4.82
N ASN A 165 28.23 1.53 5.13
CA ASN A 165 29.19 0.47 4.79
C ASN A 165 29.39 -0.58 5.89
N ASN A 166 28.56 -0.52 6.93
CA ASN A 166 28.51 -1.47 8.02
C ASN A 166 27.10 -1.48 8.63
N ILE A 167 26.13 -1.97 7.86
CA ILE A 167 24.74 -2.14 8.30
C ILE A 167 24.71 -3.21 9.40
N VAL A 168 24.02 -2.92 10.52
CA VAL A 168 23.89 -3.82 11.66
C VAL A 168 22.42 -4.14 11.91
N LEU A 169 22.04 -5.41 11.82
CA LEU A 169 20.73 -5.85 12.26
C LEU A 169 20.66 -5.84 13.80
N LEU A 170 19.68 -5.14 14.36
CA LEU A 170 19.50 -4.94 15.80
C LEU A 170 18.49 -5.93 16.38
N SER A 171 17.33 -6.06 15.74
CA SER A 171 16.32 -7.04 16.12
C SER A 171 15.44 -7.45 14.95
N THR A 172 14.67 -8.52 15.19
CA THR A 172 13.59 -9.00 14.32
C THR A 172 12.32 -9.11 15.14
N TYR A 173 11.20 -8.59 14.63
CA TYR A 173 9.85 -8.83 15.14
C TYR A 173 9.13 -9.83 14.23
N TYR A 174 8.39 -10.77 14.80
CA TYR A 174 7.71 -11.83 14.04
C TYR A 174 6.20 -11.63 14.03
N ALA A 175 5.57 -11.87 12.89
CA ALA A 175 4.12 -11.81 12.78
C ALA A 175 3.44 -12.85 13.69
N GLU A 176 2.34 -12.47 14.34
CA GLU A 176 1.48 -13.45 15.01
C GLU A 176 0.48 -14.08 14.05
N VAL A 177 -0.07 -13.31 13.09
CA VAL A 177 -1.24 -13.65 12.28
C VAL A 177 -0.90 -13.82 10.79
N GLY A 178 -1.51 -13.09 9.87
CA GLY A 178 -1.14 -13.09 8.46
C GLY A 178 0.26 -12.52 8.19
N ARG A 179 0.70 -12.63 6.93
CA ARG A 179 1.94 -12.00 6.47
C ARG A 179 1.85 -10.48 6.59
N MET A 180 2.99 -9.83 6.78
CA MET A 180 3.18 -8.39 6.73
C MET A 180 3.33 -7.96 5.28
N ILE A 181 2.35 -7.23 4.75
CA ILE A 181 2.39 -6.75 3.36
C ILE A 181 3.04 -5.38 3.25
N ASP A 182 2.83 -4.55 4.28
CA ASP A 182 3.39 -3.20 4.35
C ASP A 182 3.67 -2.82 5.81
N ILE A 183 4.65 -1.93 5.98
CA ILE A 183 4.96 -1.30 7.25
C ILE A 183 5.05 0.21 7.06
N LYS A 184 4.77 0.98 8.12
CA LYS A 184 5.01 2.42 8.19
C LYS A 184 5.66 2.77 9.52
N VAL A 185 6.58 3.71 9.52
CA VAL A 185 7.40 4.05 10.71
C VAL A 185 7.23 5.52 11.03
N THR A 186 7.07 5.85 12.32
CA THR A 186 7.00 7.25 12.74
C THR A 186 8.36 7.94 12.61
N PRO A 187 8.43 9.24 12.26
CA PRO A 187 9.72 9.94 12.08
C PRO A 187 10.64 9.95 13.31
N ASP A 188 10.06 9.81 14.50
CA ASP A 188 10.80 9.70 15.77
C ASP A 188 11.43 8.31 16.00
N ASN A 189 11.18 7.36 15.10
CA ASN A 189 11.55 5.94 15.13
C ASN A 189 11.05 5.19 16.38
N ASN A 190 9.95 5.60 17.01
CA ASN A 190 9.45 4.90 18.20
C ASN A 190 8.34 3.89 17.89
N TRP A 191 7.67 4.00 16.75
CA TRP A 191 6.50 3.18 16.43
C TRP A 191 6.56 2.64 15.01
N VAL A 192 6.14 1.38 14.85
CA VAL A 192 5.92 0.74 13.56
C VAL A 192 4.46 0.31 13.46
N LEU A 193 3.79 0.73 12.40
CA LEU A 193 2.50 0.22 11.97
C LEU A 193 2.74 -0.95 11.02
N VAL A 194 2.07 -2.07 11.25
CA VAL A 194 2.16 -3.26 10.40
C VAL A 194 0.77 -3.58 9.85
N ASN A 195 0.70 -3.75 8.54
CA ASN A 195 -0.50 -4.24 7.87
C ASN A 195 -0.35 -5.73 7.57
N HIS A 196 -1.20 -6.53 8.19
CA HIS A 196 -1.30 -7.95 7.95
C HIS A 196 -2.40 -8.25 6.93
N GLU A 197 -2.06 -9.00 5.90
CA GLU A 197 -3.01 -9.48 4.89
C GLU A 197 -2.88 -11.00 4.71
N LEU A 198 -4.00 -11.68 4.53
CA LEU A 198 -4.06 -13.05 4.06
C LEU A 198 -4.62 -13.09 2.66
N THR A 199 -3.76 -13.41 1.69
CA THR A 199 -4.16 -13.51 0.28
C THR A 199 -4.58 -14.92 -0.10
N ASN A 200 -3.88 -15.94 0.41
CA ASN A 200 -4.17 -17.32 0.11
C ASN A 200 -3.68 -18.24 1.23
N SER A 201 -4.61 -18.85 1.97
CA SER A 201 -4.31 -19.80 3.05
C SER A 201 -3.49 -21.03 2.62
N ASP A 202 -3.45 -21.35 1.31
CA ASP A 202 -2.66 -22.47 0.79
C ASP A 202 -1.20 -22.07 0.46
N LEU A 203 -0.91 -20.77 0.35
CA LEU A 203 0.41 -20.23 -0.02
C LEU A 203 1.05 -19.39 1.09
N ASP A 204 0.24 -18.76 1.95
CA ASP A 204 0.69 -17.93 3.05
C ASP A 204 0.87 -18.81 4.31
N PRO A 205 2.10 -19.15 4.70
CA PRO A 205 2.34 -19.95 5.90
C PRO A 205 1.94 -19.14 7.13
N ILE A 206 1.00 -19.67 7.92
CA ILE A 206 0.62 -19.09 9.22
C ILE A 206 1.85 -19.21 10.15
N PRO A 207 2.41 -18.11 10.69
CA PRO A 207 3.68 -18.09 11.43
C PRO A 207 3.76 -19.06 12.61
N GLN A 208 2.63 -19.48 13.17
CA GLN A 208 2.58 -20.39 14.32
C GLN A 208 1.89 -21.75 14.06
N ASP A 209 1.38 -22.01 12.84
CA ASP A 209 0.66 -23.25 12.49
C ASP A 209 -0.44 -23.63 13.51
N ASP A 210 -1.03 -22.64 14.20
CA ASP A 210 -2.12 -22.83 15.17
C ASP A 210 -3.46 -22.70 14.46
N ASP A 211 -4.24 -23.79 14.45
CA ASP A 211 -5.60 -23.87 13.94
C ASP A 211 -6.56 -22.81 14.53
N ALA A 212 -6.19 -22.15 15.64
CA ALA A 212 -6.95 -21.05 16.24
C ALA A 212 -6.72 -19.69 15.58
N ASN A 213 -5.67 -19.54 14.77
CA ASN A 213 -5.28 -18.31 14.11
C ASN A 213 -5.52 -18.42 12.60
N SER A 214 -6.59 -17.80 12.12
CA SER A 214 -7.06 -17.98 10.74
C SER A 214 -6.23 -17.26 9.68
N GLY A 215 -5.07 -16.68 10.03
CA GLY A 215 -4.39 -15.70 9.19
C GLY A 215 -5.27 -14.46 9.01
N ALA A 216 -5.87 -13.94 10.09
CA ALA A 216 -6.74 -12.79 9.94
C ALA A 216 -5.95 -11.58 9.44
N ASN A 217 -6.58 -10.79 8.56
CA ASN A 217 -6.11 -9.45 8.29
C ASN A 217 -6.07 -8.68 9.63
N ARG A 218 -5.09 -7.80 9.83
CA ARG A 218 -4.93 -7.05 11.08
C ARG A 218 -4.05 -5.83 10.89
N LEU A 219 -4.32 -4.75 11.62
CA LEU A 219 -3.33 -3.69 11.82
C LEU A 219 -2.70 -3.86 13.20
N ASP A 220 -1.38 -3.81 13.28
CA ASP A 220 -0.65 -3.84 14.54
C ASP A 220 0.17 -2.57 14.74
N VAL A 221 0.19 -2.04 15.96
CA VAL A 221 1.15 -1.00 16.36
C VAL A 221 2.20 -1.63 17.26
N ILE A 222 3.46 -1.48 16.87
CA ILE A 222 4.63 -2.04 17.56
C ILE A 222 5.44 -0.89 18.16
N ASP A 223 5.68 -0.95 19.47
CA ASP A 223 6.66 -0.10 20.15
C ASP A 223 8.06 -0.60 19.80
N VAL A 224 8.85 0.27 19.19
CA VAL A 224 10.25 0.01 18.81
C VAL A 224 11.20 1.03 19.45
N SER A 225 10.77 1.75 20.49
CA SER A 225 11.61 2.69 21.23
C SER A 225 12.89 2.02 21.75
N ASP A 226 12.80 0.79 22.26
CA ASP A 226 13.93 -0.14 22.34
C ASP A 226 14.08 -0.95 21.04
N LYS A 227 15.04 -0.56 20.21
CA LYS A 227 15.35 -1.19 18.93
C LYS A 227 15.79 -2.66 19.04
N ASN A 228 16.09 -3.16 20.25
CA ASN A 228 16.50 -4.55 20.48
C ASN A 228 15.35 -5.45 20.97
N GLY A 229 14.18 -4.87 21.27
CA GLY A 229 13.05 -5.59 21.85
C GLY A 229 11.72 -4.98 21.43
N PRO A 230 11.36 -5.04 20.12
CA PRO A 230 10.09 -4.52 19.64
C PRO A 230 8.90 -5.31 20.22
N ILE A 231 7.83 -4.61 20.60
CA ILE A 231 6.67 -5.17 21.32
C ILE A 231 5.37 -4.66 20.70
N LYS A 232 4.42 -5.56 20.39
CA LYS A 232 3.07 -5.17 19.96
C LYS A 232 2.30 -4.54 21.13
N VAL A 233 1.71 -3.37 20.91
CA VAL A 233 0.99 -2.61 21.94
C VAL A 233 -0.48 -2.31 21.63
N ALA A 234 -0.87 -2.33 20.35
CA ALA A 234 -2.25 -2.12 19.92
C ALA A 234 -2.54 -2.96 18.67
N GLU A 235 -3.81 -3.29 18.45
CA GLU A 235 -4.23 -4.05 17.28
C GLU A 235 -5.64 -3.65 16.79
N TRP A 236 -5.90 -3.88 15.52
CA TRP A 236 -7.23 -3.82 14.91
C TRP A 236 -7.54 -5.11 14.16
N ASN A 237 -8.51 -5.88 14.66
CA ASN A 237 -8.84 -7.17 14.09
C ASN A 237 -9.82 -7.07 12.90
N ASN A 238 -9.57 -7.89 11.88
CA ASN A 238 -10.49 -8.20 10.78
C ASN A 238 -10.86 -7.04 9.82
N PRO A 239 -9.86 -6.34 9.21
CA PRO A 239 -10.06 -5.64 7.93
C PRO A 239 -10.72 -6.56 6.89
N PRO A 240 -11.65 -6.05 6.07
CA PRO A 240 -12.36 -6.85 5.07
C PRO A 240 -11.46 -7.65 4.10
N ALA A 241 -10.26 -7.15 3.72
CA ALA A 241 -9.28 -7.83 2.85
C ALA A 241 -7.80 -7.45 3.14
N GLY A 242 -7.50 -6.83 4.28
CA GLY A 242 -6.24 -6.07 4.42
C GLY A 242 -6.35 -4.72 3.71
N PHE A 243 -5.45 -3.78 4.00
CA PHE A 243 -5.36 -2.54 3.23
C PHE A 243 -4.36 -2.72 2.08
N HIS A 244 -4.64 -2.17 0.90
CA HIS A 244 -3.66 -2.19 -0.20
C HIS A 244 -2.45 -1.29 0.07
N ASN A 245 -2.67 -0.23 0.84
CA ASN A 245 -1.64 0.64 1.39
C ASN A 245 -2.17 1.27 2.69
N GLN A 246 -1.27 1.77 3.51
CA GLN A 246 -1.57 2.55 4.70
C GLN A 246 -0.59 3.72 4.81
N ASP A 247 -0.99 4.76 5.51
CA ASP A 247 -0.06 5.78 5.98
C ASP A 247 -0.37 6.17 7.42
N LEU A 248 0.51 6.91 8.07
CA LEU A 248 0.36 7.36 9.45
C LEU A 248 0.70 8.83 9.63
N HIS A 249 0.15 9.42 10.68
CA HIS A 249 0.50 10.76 11.11
C HIS A 249 0.45 10.87 12.63
N VAL A 250 1.47 11.52 13.20
CA VAL A 250 1.49 11.94 14.60
C VAL A 250 1.11 13.41 14.67
N ASP A 251 -0.08 13.66 15.21
CA ASP A 251 -0.64 15.00 15.41
C ASP A 251 -0.51 15.43 16.88
N CYS A 252 0.35 16.41 17.16
CA CYS A 252 0.52 16.97 18.50
C CYS A 252 -0.27 18.28 18.72
N ASP A 253 -0.98 18.75 17.69
CA ASP A 253 -1.66 20.04 17.68
C ASP A 253 -3.20 19.88 17.52
N TRP A 254 -3.75 18.70 17.83
CA TRP A 254 -5.19 18.42 17.76
C TRP A 254 -5.99 19.18 18.83
N GLU A 255 -6.29 20.45 18.56
CA GLU A 255 -6.98 21.35 19.51
C GLU A 255 -8.37 20.85 19.93
N ASN A 256 -9.03 20.09 19.06
CA ASN A 256 -10.40 19.58 19.26
C ASN A 256 -10.44 18.16 19.84
N ALA A 257 -9.33 17.63 20.34
CA ALA A 257 -9.28 16.31 20.95
C ALA A 257 -10.37 16.15 22.04
N PRO A 258 -11.13 15.05 22.05
CA PRO A 258 -12.12 14.77 23.08
C PRO A 258 -11.48 14.82 24.46
N VAL A 259 -12.18 15.32 25.49
CA VAL A 259 -11.62 15.47 26.86
C VAL A 259 -10.98 14.20 27.43
N ILE A 260 -11.47 13.02 27.01
CA ILE A 260 -10.93 11.73 27.43
C ILE A 260 -9.55 11.42 26.81
N TYR A 261 -9.23 12.00 25.66
CA TYR A 261 -7.97 11.85 24.93
C TYR A 261 -7.10 13.11 24.99
N ALA A 262 -7.66 14.28 25.34
CA ALA A 262 -6.94 15.56 25.47
C ALA A 262 -5.87 15.60 26.58
N GLN A 263 -5.62 14.48 27.26
CA GLN A 263 -4.50 14.32 28.18
C GLN A 263 -3.23 13.81 27.49
N GLU A 264 -3.35 13.32 26.26
CA GLU A 264 -2.25 12.90 25.40
C GLU A 264 -1.54 14.14 24.85
N GLU A 265 -0.21 14.10 24.76
CA GLU A 265 0.57 15.19 24.15
C GLU A 265 0.55 15.11 22.62
N CYS A 266 0.46 13.90 22.07
CA CYS A 266 0.37 13.64 20.64
C CYS A 266 -0.57 12.46 20.35
N HIS A 267 -1.14 12.46 19.16
CA HIS A 267 -2.19 11.56 18.71
C HIS A 267 -1.78 10.84 17.43
N LEU A 268 -1.96 9.52 17.38
CA LEU A 268 -1.64 8.73 16.20
C LEU A 268 -2.88 8.50 15.34
N PHE A 269 -2.86 9.01 14.12
CA PHE A 269 -3.83 8.74 13.07
C PHE A 269 -3.24 7.80 12.02
N LEU A 270 -4.08 6.92 11.48
CA LEU A 270 -3.72 5.98 10.42
C LEU A 270 -4.69 6.14 9.24
N TYR A 271 -4.22 5.96 8.02
CA TYR A 271 -4.98 6.17 6.79
C TYR A 271 -4.92 4.92 5.91
N GLY A 272 -5.92 4.04 6.01
CA GLY A 272 -5.97 2.77 5.27
C GLY A 272 -6.67 2.89 3.91
N ALA A 273 -6.08 2.31 2.87
CA ALA A 273 -6.64 2.17 1.53
C ALA A 273 -7.41 0.85 1.39
N ASP A 274 -8.74 0.87 1.56
CA ASP A 274 -9.56 -0.34 1.40
C ASP A 274 -9.80 -0.61 -0.10
N PRO A 275 -9.27 -1.72 -0.65
CA PRO A 275 -9.33 -2.01 -2.08
C PRO A 275 -10.70 -2.54 -2.54
N TYR A 276 -11.71 -2.67 -1.69
CA TYR A 276 -13.00 -3.17 -2.17
C TYR A 276 -13.72 -2.13 -3.04
N PRO A 277 -14.22 -2.51 -4.24
CA PRO A 277 -14.94 -1.59 -5.11
C PRO A 277 -16.14 -0.93 -4.40
N GLU A 278 -16.12 0.40 -4.29
CA GLU A 278 -17.04 1.18 -3.45
C GLU A 278 -18.45 1.31 -4.04
N MET A 279 -18.58 1.20 -5.38
CA MET A 279 -19.84 1.41 -6.10
C MET A 279 -20.95 0.37 -5.84
N VAL A 280 -20.67 -0.72 -5.15
CA VAL A 280 -21.64 -1.82 -4.91
C VAL A 280 -22.11 -1.87 -3.45
N GLU A 281 -21.38 -1.29 -2.51
CA GLU A 281 -21.60 -1.45 -1.06
C GLU A 281 -21.71 -0.12 -0.28
N GLY A 282 -21.35 1.02 -0.90
CA GLY A 282 -21.24 2.33 -0.25
C GLY A 282 -22.53 2.98 0.30
N ASP A 283 -23.70 2.33 0.20
CA ASP A 283 -24.98 2.93 0.58
C ASP A 283 -25.61 2.39 1.88
N SER A 284 -25.09 1.31 2.49
CA SER A 284 -25.63 0.86 3.79
C SER A 284 -24.79 -0.19 4.51
N GLY A 285 -24.08 0.23 5.57
CA GLY A 285 -23.94 -0.49 6.84
C GLY A 285 -23.18 -1.82 6.88
N THR A 286 -22.38 -1.96 7.95
CA THR A 286 -21.52 -3.08 8.38
C THR A 286 -20.08 -3.06 7.87
N PHE A 287 -19.82 -2.62 6.63
CA PHE A 287 -18.47 -2.55 6.06
C PHE A 287 -18.28 -1.25 5.25
N TYR A 288 -17.83 -0.18 5.89
CA TYR A 288 -17.37 1.03 5.19
C TYR A 288 -16.19 0.69 4.27
N LYS A 289 -16.16 1.24 3.05
CA LYS A 289 -15.18 1.01 1.98
C LYS A 289 -14.51 2.32 1.55
N GLY A 290 -13.34 2.24 0.91
CA GLY A 290 -12.56 3.41 0.49
C GLY A 290 -11.49 3.80 1.51
N THR A 291 -11.18 5.10 1.60
CA THR A 291 -10.21 5.59 2.59
C THR A 291 -10.81 5.47 3.98
N GLN A 292 -10.15 4.72 4.86
CA GLN A 292 -10.52 4.62 6.26
C GLN A 292 -9.51 5.38 7.11
N VAL A 293 -10.00 6.27 7.97
CA VAL A 293 -9.16 6.99 8.94
C VAL A 293 -9.34 6.34 10.30
N PHE A 294 -8.23 5.98 10.93
CA PHE A 294 -8.19 5.38 12.25
C PHE A 294 -7.51 6.31 13.24
N TYR A 295 -7.87 6.15 14.50
CA TYR A 295 -7.21 6.79 15.62
C TYR A 295 -6.86 5.72 16.65
N VAL A 296 -5.67 5.82 17.22
CA VAL A 296 -5.20 4.90 18.24
C VAL A 296 -5.33 5.58 19.62
N PRO A 297 -6.28 5.14 20.48
CA PRO A 297 -6.69 5.89 21.67
C PRO A 297 -5.82 5.63 22.92
N LEU A 298 -5.76 6.62 23.81
CA LEU A 298 -4.98 6.63 25.06
C LEU A 298 -3.49 7.02 24.88
N GLY A 299 -3.07 7.38 23.67
CA GLY A 299 -1.76 7.97 23.38
C GLY A 299 -0.57 7.04 23.61
N PHE A 300 0.57 7.48 23.07
CA PHE A 300 1.83 6.74 23.07
C PHE A 300 2.34 6.39 24.48
N GLU A 301 2.18 7.29 25.44
CA GLU A 301 2.68 7.11 26.81
C GLU A 301 1.91 6.05 27.57
N SER A 302 0.61 5.87 27.30
CA SER A 302 -0.14 4.85 28.01
C SER A 302 0.21 3.44 27.53
N TRP A 303 0.72 3.29 26.29
CA TRP A 303 1.01 2.01 25.63
C TRP A 303 2.40 1.47 25.91
N ARG A 304 3.28 2.33 26.43
CA ARG A 304 4.65 1.99 26.81
C ARG A 304 4.69 0.80 27.79
N PRO A 305 5.32 -0.32 27.39
CA PRO A 305 5.36 -1.53 28.22
C PRO A 305 5.97 -1.27 29.61
N ASP A 306 6.92 -0.34 29.74
CA ASP A 306 7.58 0.00 31.01
C ASP A 306 6.68 0.73 32.03
N ILE A 307 5.46 1.13 31.64
CA ILE A 307 4.58 1.96 32.47
C ILE A 307 3.41 1.17 33.07
N ASN A 308 2.92 0.11 32.41
CA ASN A 308 1.71 -0.60 32.83
C ASN A 308 1.76 -2.12 32.60
N ASP A 309 2.18 -2.88 33.61
CA ASP A 309 2.28 -4.35 33.58
C ASP A 309 0.92 -5.07 33.50
N GLU A 310 -0.18 -4.46 33.97
CA GLU A 310 -1.51 -5.12 33.95
C GLU A 310 -2.15 -5.11 32.55
N ASP A 311 -1.78 -4.14 31.71
CA ASP A 311 -2.37 -3.95 30.37
C ASP A 311 -1.48 -4.43 29.20
N GLN A 312 -0.30 -5.00 29.47
CA GLN A 312 0.61 -5.53 28.42
C GLN A 312 0.01 -6.71 27.62
N ASN A 313 -1.00 -7.41 28.17
CA ASN A 313 -1.63 -8.59 27.54
C ASN A 313 -3.08 -8.35 27.09
N VAL A 314 -3.58 -7.12 27.17
CA VAL A 314 -4.89 -6.74 26.61
C VAL A 314 -4.64 -5.86 25.41
N SER A 315 -4.82 -6.44 24.23
CA SER A 315 -4.80 -5.71 22.97
C SER A 315 -5.68 -4.46 23.06
N ARG A 316 -5.05 -3.30 22.83
CA ARG A 316 -5.72 -2.00 22.81
C ARG A 316 -6.31 -1.80 21.41
N GLU A 317 -7.61 -1.54 21.37
CA GLU A 317 -8.36 -1.49 20.12
C GLU A 317 -8.12 -0.15 19.41
N ILE A 318 -7.55 -0.21 18.20
CA ILE A 318 -7.57 0.89 17.24
C ILE A 318 -9.02 1.12 16.81
N ILE A 319 -9.45 2.37 16.70
CA ILE A 319 -10.84 2.71 16.36
C ILE A 319 -10.90 3.46 15.04
N ARG A 320 -11.93 3.16 14.24
CA ARG A 320 -12.24 3.95 13.04
C ARG A 320 -12.76 5.33 13.47
N TRP A 321 -12.11 6.37 12.96
CA TRP A 321 -12.41 7.77 13.29
C TRP A 321 -13.10 8.52 12.16
N GLY A 322 -12.81 8.18 10.91
CA GLY A 322 -13.30 8.87 9.72
C GLY A 322 -13.33 7.97 8.50
N GLY A 323 -13.85 8.52 7.40
CA GLY A 323 -13.81 7.85 6.10
C GLY A 323 -13.96 8.83 4.94
N TYR A 324 -13.36 8.49 3.80
CA TYR A 324 -13.57 9.20 2.54
C TYR A 324 -13.80 8.23 1.36
N SER A 325 -14.78 8.57 0.53
CA SER A 325 -15.07 7.93 -0.76
C SER A 325 -15.44 8.99 -1.79
N PRO A 326 -14.90 8.95 -3.03
CA PRO A 326 -15.27 9.91 -4.07
C PRO A 326 -16.75 9.82 -4.41
N GLU A 327 -17.46 10.95 -4.36
CA GLU A 327 -18.84 11.01 -4.83
C GLU A 327 -18.91 10.61 -6.31
N PRO A 328 -19.79 9.66 -6.71
CA PRO A 328 -19.82 9.13 -8.07
C PRO A 328 -19.95 10.21 -9.16
N GLU A 329 -20.72 11.27 -8.91
CA GLU A 329 -20.88 12.41 -9.81
C GLU A 329 -19.61 13.24 -10.03
N THR A 330 -18.61 13.10 -9.16
CA THR A 330 -17.32 13.80 -9.26
C THR A 330 -16.26 12.97 -9.99
N THR A 331 -16.61 11.79 -10.49
CA THR A 331 -15.74 10.89 -11.24
C THR A 331 -15.94 11.04 -12.75
N CYS A 332 -15.05 10.45 -13.55
CA CYS A 332 -15.23 10.33 -15.00
C CYS A 332 -16.01 9.06 -15.42
N GLY A 333 -16.70 8.43 -14.47
CA GLY A 333 -17.12 7.03 -14.57
C GLY A 333 -15.94 6.07 -14.42
N GLY A 334 -16.22 4.77 -14.49
CA GLY A 334 -15.24 3.71 -14.24
C GLY A 334 -15.43 3.09 -12.86
N SER A 335 -14.40 2.44 -12.34
CA SER A 335 -14.40 1.89 -10.99
C SER A 335 -14.10 2.96 -9.94
N ILE A 336 -14.46 2.70 -8.68
CA ILE A 336 -13.98 3.46 -7.52
C ILE A 336 -13.28 2.42 -6.66
N PHE A 337 -11.96 2.45 -6.73
CA PHE A 337 -11.07 1.50 -6.09
C PHE A 337 -9.93 2.29 -5.46
N ASN A 338 -9.94 2.40 -4.13
CA ASN A 338 -8.84 3.03 -3.41
C ASN A 338 -7.62 2.11 -3.48
N HIS A 339 -6.56 2.60 -4.12
CA HIS A 339 -5.32 1.84 -4.26
C HIS A 339 -4.26 2.27 -3.24
N ASP A 340 -4.15 3.58 -2.99
CA ASP A 340 -3.01 4.14 -2.26
C ASP A 340 -3.37 5.45 -1.55
N ASN A 341 -2.85 5.64 -0.35
CA ASN A 341 -3.00 6.85 0.46
C ASN A 341 -1.61 7.37 0.85
N VAL A 342 -1.32 8.64 0.60
CA VAL A 342 -0.09 9.29 1.05
C VAL A 342 -0.42 10.55 1.83
N PHE A 343 0.05 10.60 3.07
CA PHE A 343 -0.09 11.72 3.98
C PHE A 343 1.05 12.73 3.77
N HIS A 344 0.72 14.02 3.83
CA HIS A 344 1.72 15.08 3.73
C HIS A 344 1.28 16.35 4.44
N ILE A 345 2.18 16.97 5.21
CA ILE A 345 1.99 18.32 5.73
C ILE A 345 2.40 19.32 4.66
N HIS A 346 1.42 20.09 4.18
CA HIS A 346 1.65 21.09 3.17
C HIS A 346 2.65 22.17 3.69
N PRO A 347 3.79 22.40 3.04
CA PRO A 347 4.93 23.16 3.60
C PRO A 347 4.67 24.66 3.81
N ILE A 348 3.68 25.24 3.14
CA ILE A 348 3.24 26.63 3.40
C ILE A 348 2.10 26.70 4.42
N THR A 349 0.97 26.09 4.08
CA THR A 349 -0.27 26.26 4.83
C THR A 349 -0.25 25.51 6.16
N GLY A 350 0.63 24.52 6.30
CA GLY A 350 0.65 23.61 7.44
C GLY A 350 -0.52 22.63 7.45
N GLN A 351 -1.33 22.60 6.39
CA GLN A 351 -2.46 21.67 6.30
C GLN A 351 -1.95 20.24 6.21
N ALA A 352 -2.58 19.35 6.99
CA ALA A 352 -2.45 17.92 6.84
C ALA A 352 -3.33 17.46 5.67
N LEU A 353 -2.69 17.04 4.58
CA LEU A 353 -3.36 16.62 3.35
C LEU A 353 -3.16 15.13 3.12
N LEU A 354 -4.22 14.45 2.70
CA LEU A 354 -4.19 13.08 2.24
C LEU A 354 -4.34 13.06 0.70
N TYR A 355 -3.32 12.54 0.03
CA TYR A 355 -3.29 12.30 -1.41
C TYR A 355 -3.71 10.86 -1.67
N ILE A 356 -4.88 10.69 -2.26
CA ILE A 356 -5.53 9.38 -2.39
C ILE A 356 -5.60 8.99 -3.86
N SER A 357 -4.97 7.90 -4.23
CA SER A 357 -4.97 7.36 -5.58
C SER A 357 -6.12 6.38 -5.76
N TYR A 358 -7.07 6.74 -6.61
CA TYR A 358 -8.12 5.83 -7.05
C TYR A 358 -7.91 5.38 -8.48
N TRP A 359 -8.23 4.11 -8.77
CA TRP A 359 -8.45 3.70 -10.15
C TRP A 359 -9.75 4.31 -10.68
N ASP A 360 -9.66 4.91 -11.85
CA ASP A 360 -10.68 5.64 -12.62
C ASP A 360 -11.31 6.86 -11.92
N ALA A 361 -11.44 6.88 -10.59
CA ALA A 361 -11.87 8.07 -9.85
C ALA A 361 -10.76 9.13 -9.72
N GLY A 362 -9.52 8.79 -10.08
CA GLY A 362 -8.39 9.72 -10.14
C GLY A 362 -7.77 10.03 -8.77
N LEU A 363 -6.80 10.93 -8.76
CA LEU A 363 -6.14 11.37 -7.54
C LEU A 363 -7.07 12.34 -6.83
N ARG A 364 -7.25 12.17 -5.52
CA ARG A 364 -8.05 13.03 -4.63
C ARG A 364 -7.15 13.63 -3.58
N ILE A 365 -7.38 14.89 -3.24
CA ILE A 365 -6.62 15.61 -2.22
C ILE A 365 -7.63 16.06 -1.17
N VAL A 366 -7.50 15.50 0.02
CA VAL A 366 -8.47 15.66 1.11
C VAL A 366 -7.77 16.30 2.31
N ASP A 367 -8.36 17.35 2.87
CA ASP A 367 -7.84 18.00 4.07
C ASP A 367 -8.29 17.27 5.34
N VAL A 368 -7.32 16.74 6.07
CA VAL A 368 -7.49 15.97 7.31
C VAL A 368 -6.98 16.72 8.54
N SER A 369 -6.68 18.02 8.43
CA SER A 369 -6.06 18.86 9.48
C SER A 369 -6.89 19.02 10.75
N GLU A 370 -8.22 18.93 10.64
CA GLU A 370 -9.12 19.13 11.79
C GLU A 370 -9.97 17.89 12.07
N PRO A 371 -9.41 16.84 12.70
CA PRO A 371 -10.21 15.69 13.10
C PRO A 371 -11.34 16.08 14.08
N PRO A 372 -12.55 15.52 13.94
CA PRO A 372 -13.68 15.89 14.78
C PRO A 372 -13.55 15.31 16.20
N ALA A 373 -14.07 16.03 17.20
CA ALA A 373 -14.14 15.56 18.59
C ALA A 373 -15.10 14.36 18.80
N ILE A 374 -15.89 14.00 17.79
CA ILE A 374 -16.76 12.82 17.82
C ILE A 374 -16.43 12.04 16.55
N PRO A 375 -16.10 10.73 16.66
CA PRO A 375 -15.82 9.90 15.48
C PRO A 375 -16.94 9.96 14.46
N ASP A 376 -16.57 10.01 13.18
CA ASP A 376 -17.44 9.87 12.01
C ASP A 376 -17.04 8.60 11.23
N PRO A 377 -17.22 7.39 11.82
CA PRO A 377 -16.68 6.15 11.26
C PRO A 377 -17.32 5.72 9.94
N GLU A 378 -18.39 6.38 9.51
CA GLU A 378 -19.04 6.15 8.23
C GLU A 378 -18.70 7.25 7.22
N GLY A 379 -17.79 8.18 7.56
CA GLY A 379 -17.35 9.25 6.66
C GLY A 379 -18.51 10.08 6.11
N ILE A 380 -19.51 10.41 6.92
CA ILE A 380 -20.68 11.17 6.44
C ILE A 380 -20.29 12.63 6.16
N SER A 381 -19.35 13.15 6.92
CA SER A 381 -18.91 14.54 6.90
C SER A 381 -17.40 14.68 6.94
N TRP A 382 -16.69 13.90 7.77
CA TRP A 382 -15.24 14.00 7.91
C TRP A 382 -14.49 12.73 7.50
N PRO A 383 -13.44 12.83 6.67
CA PRO A 383 -13.05 14.01 5.89
C PRO A 383 -13.82 14.16 4.55
N GLN A 384 -14.96 13.48 4.39
CA GLN A 384 -15.80 13.48 3.17
C GLN A 384 -16.06 14.87 2.56
N ASP A 385 -16.42 15.87 3.38
CA ASP A 385 -16.73 17.23 2.92
C ASP A 385 -15.46 18.10 2.69
N ASN A 386 -14.27 17.55 2.94
CA ASN A 386 -12.99 18.28 2.92
C ASN A 386 -12.13 17.97 1.69
N GLU A 387 -12.70 17.50 0.58
CA GLU A 387 -11.95 17.38 -0.69
C GLU A 387 -11.58 18.78 -1.23
N VAL A 388 -10.29 19.09 -1.27
CA VAL A 388 -9.76 20.40 -1.69
C VAL A 388 -9.22 20.40 -3.13
N GLY A 389 -9.00 19.22 -3.71
CA GLY A 389 -8.45 19.05 -5.05
C GLY A 389 -8.59 17.64 -5.59
N ARG A 390 -8.45 17.49 -6.91
CA ARG A 390 -8.52 16.20 -7.61
C ARG A 390 -7.82 16.26 -8.96
N TRP A 391 -7.18 15.18 -9.43
CA TRP A 391 -6.58 15.04 -10.77
C TRP A 391 -7.17 13.83 -11.50
N LEU A 392 -7.81 14.05 -12.65
CA LEU A 392 -8.50 13.01 -13.42
C LEU A 392 -8.69 13.42 -14.90
N GLY A 393 -9.13 12.48 -15.73
CA GLY A 393 -9.24 12.64 -17.18
C GLY A 393 -10.46 13.41 -17.70
N CYS A 394 -11.28 14.04 -16.84
CA CYS A 394 -12.41 14.88 -17.25
C CYS A 394 -12.65 16.00 -16.22
N PRO A 395 -13.19 17.17 -16.64
CA PRO A 395 -13.60 18.21 -15.69
C PRO A 395 -14.84 17.75 -14.91
N SER A 396 -14.73 17.62 -13.58
CA SER A 396 -15.82 17.19 -12.71
C SER A 396 -16.22 18.20 -11.62
N ALA A 397 -15.47 19.29 -11.46
CA ALA A 397 -15.80 20.39 -10.54
C ALA A 397 -15.33 21.74 -11.10
N ASN A 398 -15.88 22.85 -10.59
CA ASN A 398 -15.48 24.22 -10.98
C ASN A 398 -14.85 25.02 -9.82
N ASP A 399 -14.68 24.39 -8.66
CA ASP A 399 -14.25 24.92 -7.38
C ASP A 399 -13.13 24.05 -6.77
N GLY A 400 -12.34 24.61 -5.85
CA GLY A 400 -11.16 23.98 -5.24
C GLY A 400 -9.86 24.76 -5.49
N TRP A 401 -8.76 24.43 -4.78
CA TRP A 401 -7.45 25.09 -4.94
C TRP A 401 -6.96 25.02 -6.39
N TYR A 402 -7.39 23.98 -7.09
CA TYR A 402 -6.96 23.71 -8.43
C TYR A 402 -7.98 24.26 -9.49
N GLY A 403 -9.29 24.40 -9.21
CA GLY A 403 -10.28 25.09 -10.08
C GLY A 403 -10.85 24.25 -11.24
N PRO A 404 -11.63 24.81 -12.18
CA PRO A 404 -12.19 24.05 -13.32
C PRO A 404 -11.12 23.48 -14.27
N ASP A 405 -9.91 24.05 -14.20
CA ASP A 405 -8.68 23.61 -14.88
C ASP A 405 -7.66 22.99 -13.91
N GLY A 406 -8.06 22.68 -12.68
CA GLY A 406 -7.17 22.08 -11.68
C GLY A 406 -7.91 21.06 -10.79
N GLY A 407 -7.60 19.77 -10.76
CA GLY A 407 -6.42 19.10 -11.26
C GLY A 407 -6.09 19.46 -12.68
N GLY A 408 -4.82 19.53 -13.02
CA GLY A 408 -4.24 18.22 -13.11
C GLY A 408 -5.15 17.36 -13.99
N HIS A 409 -5.33 17.80 -15.23
CA HIS A 409 -6.21 17.12 -16.15
C HIS A 409 -5.30 16.33 -17.05
N ALA A 410 -5.51 15.02 -17.15
CA ALA A 410 -4.74 14.18 -18.06
C ALA A 410 -4.92 14.60 -19.55
N ASN A 411 -5.78 15.59 -19.82
CA ASN A 411 -6.15 16.07 -21.16
C ASN A 411 -6.70 14.94 -22.03
N MET A 412 -7.43 14.04 -21.38
CA MET A 412 -8.11 12.90 -21.97
C MET A 412 -9.61 13.16 -22.03
N THR A 413 -10.34 12.31 -22.74
CA THR A 413 -11.80 12.25 -22.64
C THR A 413 -12.18 11.14 -21.66
N PRO A 414 -13.40 11.15 -21.08
CA PRO A 414 -13.86 10.05 -20.22
C PRO A 414 -13.68 8.65 -20.85
N ASP A 415 -13.93 8.51 -22.17
CA ASP A 415 -13.75 7.24 -22.90
C ASP A 415 -12.29 6.77 -22.98
N VAL A 416 -11.35 7.71 -23.02
CA VAL A 416 -9.90 7.42 -23.03
C VAL A 416 -9.37 7.20 -21.61
N TRP A 417 -10.01 7.79 -20.60
CA TRP A 417 -9.64 7.64 -19.20
C TRP A 417 -10.13 6.30 -18.62
N GLY A 418 -11.45 6.14 -18.48
CA GLY A 418 -12.09 4.97 -17.84
C GLY A 418 -12.92 4.11 -18.82
N GLY A 419 -13.12 4.55 -20.06
CA GLY A 419 -13.82 3.76 -21.08
C GLY A 419 -13.04 2.50 -21.51
N SER A 420 -13.62 1.67 -22.39
CA SER A 420 -13.00 0.39 -22.80
C SER A 420 -11.59 0.55 -23.39
N SER A 421 -11.28 1.68 -24.03
CA SER A 421 -9.93 2.01 -24.50
C SER A 421 -9.01 2.45 -23.37
N GLY A 422 -9.51 3.16 -22.36
CA GLY A 422 -8.73 3.59 -21.20
C GLY A 422 -8.36 2.42 -20.30
N ALA A 423 -9.33 1.56 -19.98
CA ALA A 423 -9.11 0.35 -19.18
C ALA A 423 -8.12 -0.63 -19.83
N GLN A 424 -8.10 -0.74 -21.17
CA GLN A 424 -7.10 -1.55 -21.87
C GLN A 424 -5.67 -0.96 -21.78
N ASN A 425 -5.57 0.35 -21.61
CA ASN A 425 -4.30 1.06 -21.54
C ASN A 425 -3.91 1.44 -20.09
N GLY A 426 -4.77 1.17 -19.11
CA GLY A 426 -4.58 1.53 -17.70
C GLY A 426 -4.58 3.04 -17.42
N ASN A 427 -5.15 3.89 -18.28
CA ASN A 427 -5.02 5.34 -18.16
C ASN A 427 -5.61 5.92 -16.87
N GLY A 428 -6.70 5.34 -16.38
CA GLY A 428 -7.32 5.72 -15.12
C GLY A 428 -6.74 5.04 -13.88
N TRP A 429 -5.84 4.06 -14.02
CA TRP A 429 -5.36 3.23 -12.91
C TRP A 429 -4.17 3.89 -12.20
N ILE A 430 -4.46 4.90 -11.38
CA ILE A 430 -3.44 5.56 -10.56
C ILE A 430 -3.08 4.64 -9.40
N HIS A 431 -1.81 4.25 -9.31
CA HIS A 431 -1.34 3.33 -8.27
C HIS A 431 -0.74 4.05 -7.06
N TYR A 432 -0.11 5.22 -7.26
CA TYR A 432 0.40 6.02 -6.16
C TYR A 432 0.58 7.47 -6.61
N ALA A 433 0.68 8.36 -5.62
CA ALA A 433 1.02 9.76 -5.82
C ALA A 433 2.06 10.15 -4.78
N VAL A 434 3.14 10.81 -5.20
CA VAL A 434 4.17 11.29 -4.27
C VAL A 434 4.08 12.81 -4.24
N PRO A 435 3.60 13.41 -3.14
CA PRO A 435 3.61 14.86 -3.02
C PRO A 435 5.07 15.33 -2.95
N TYR A 436 5.47 16.18 -3.89
CA TYR A 436 6.81 16.74 -3.89
C TYR A 436 7.00 17.70 -2.71
N GLU A 437 8.08 17.56 -1.94
CA GLU A 437 8.26 18.34 -0.70
C GLU A 437 8.46 19.84 -0.91
N HIS A 438 8.86 20.23 -2.13
CA HIS A 438 9.08 21.61 -2.48
C HIS A 438 7.98 22.13 -3.40
N LEU A 439 7.73 23.42 -3.29
CA LEU A 439 6.84 24.09 -4.21
C LEU A 439 7.62 24.63 -5.39
N LEU A 440 7.07 24.40 -6.57
CA LEU A 440 7.59 24.94 -7.81
C LEU A 440 6.61 25.96 -8.36
N CYS A 441 7.14 27.01 -8.97
CA CYS A 441 6.28 27.92 -9.72
C CYS A 441 5.69 27.21 -10.94
N ASN A 442 4.45 27.54 -11.29
CA ASN A 442 3.75 27.01 -12.45
C ASN A 442 4.62 27.11 -13.72
N GLY A 443 4.92 25.96 -14.33
CA GLY A 443 5.74 25.87 -15.54
C GLY A 443 7.25 25.81 -15.33
N ALA A 444 7.74 25.87 -14.08
CA ALA A 444 9.14 25.64 -13.73
C ALA A 444 9.40 24.15 -13.48
N ALA A 445 10.57 23.67 -13.90
CA ALA A 445 11.09 22.36 -13.50
C ALA A 445 11.98 22.49 -12.24
N GLU A 446 12.11 21.41 -11.48
CA GLU A 446 12.97 21.32 -10.28
C GLU A 446 14.40 21.83 -10.53
N PHE A 447 14.96 21.54 -11.71
CA PHE A 447 16.33 21.89 -12.06
C PHE A 447 16.47 23.26 -12.73
N ASP A 448 15.37 23.99 -12.93
CA ASP A 448 15.44 25.32 -13.52
C ASP A 448 15.96 26.30 -12.47
N PRO A 449 17.03 27.07 -12.76
CA PRO A 449 17.50 28.10 -11.83
C PRO A 449 16.38 29.09 -11.51
N VAL A 450 16.20 29.44 -10.23
CA VAL A 450 15.08 30.32 -9.79
C VAL A 450 15.09 31.65 -10.54
N GLU A 451 16.27 32.16 -10.93
CA GLU A 451 16.39 33.38 -11.75
C GLU A 451 15.83 33.26 -13.18
N THR A 452 15.55 32.05 -13.68
CA THR A 452 14.94 31.82 -15.00
C THR A 452 13.44 31.62 -14.94
N TRP A 453 12.85 31.62 -13.75
CA TRP A 453 11.41 31.46 -13.56
C TRP A 453 10.66 32.72 -14.01
N ASP A 454 9.39 32.58 -14.39
CA ASP A 454 8.58 33.69 -14.89
C ASP A 454 8.43 34.81 -13.85
N ALA A 455 8.26 36.06 -14.28
CA ALA A 455 7.94 37.16 -13.39
C ALA A 455 6.61 36.94 -12.63
N GLU A 456 5.71 36.14 -13.19
CA GLU A 456 4.47 35.70 -12.54
C GLU A 456 4.72 34.74 -11.36
N CYS A 457 5.96 34.29 -11.12
CA CYS A 457 6.33 33.53 -9.92
C CYS A 457 6.52 34.41 -8.68
N GLY A 458 6.63 35.74 -8.87
CA GLY A 458 6.82 36.68 -7.77
C GLY A 458 8.06 36.40 -6.93
N THR A 459 7.98 36.70 -5.64
CA THR A 459 9.09 36.47 -4.68
C THR A 459 9.01 35.16 -3.91
N GLY A 460 8.04 34.30 -4.23
CA GLY A 460 7.74 33.12 -3.42
C GLY A 460 6.25 32.92 -3.22
N PRO A 461 5.87 31.83 -2.54
CA PRO A 461 4.47 31.55 -2.24
C PRO A 461 3.78 32.54 -1.32
N GLU A 462 4.54 33.28 -0.50
CA GLU A 462 4.04 34.37 0.35
C GLU A 462 3.76 35.67 -0.43
N ASP A 463 4.03 35.69 -1.73
CA ASP A 463 3.75 36.85 -2.57
C ASP A 463 2.23 37.08 -2.66
N PRO A 464 1.71 38.26 -2.26
CA PRO A 464 0.27 38.50 -2.19
C PRO A 464 -0.41 38.59 -3.56
N VAL A 465 0.35 38.66 -4.64
CA VAL A 465 -0.14 38.76 -6.02
C VAL A 465 0.14 37.48 -6.79
N TYR A 466 1.33 36.90 -6.60
CA TYR A 466 1.85 35.80 -7.42
C TYR A 466 2.01 34.48 -6.66
N GLY A 467 1.80 34.46 -5.35
CA GLY A 467 1.96 33.27 -4.51
C GLY A 467 1.07 32.09 -4.94
N ILE A 468 -0.09 32.38 -5.53
CA ILE A 468 -1.02 31.37 -6.09
C ILE A 468 -0.43 30.55 -7.25
N ASN A 469 0.67 31.00 -7.85
CA ASN A 469 1.31 30.29 -8.94
C ASN A 469 2.26 29.19 -8.46
N TRP A 470 2.52 29.09 -7.16
CA TRP A 470 3.35 28.02 -6.58
C TRP A 470 2.50 26.78 -6.34
N ARG A 471 2.98 25.61 -6.79
CA ARG A 471 2.25 24.33 -6.75
C ARG A 471 3.20 23.19 -6.39
N HIS A 472 2.64 22.13 -5.83
CA HIS A 472 3.33 20.85 -5.76
C HIS A 472 3.35 20.21 -7.16
N LEU A 473 4.47 19.57 -7.50
CA LEU A 473 4.42 18.49 -8.48
C LEU A 473 3.93 17.24 -7.76
N THR A 474 3.02 16.51 -8.39
CA THR A 474 2.46 15.26 -7.89
C THR A 474 2.51 14.24 -9.01
#